data_AF-A0A1Q9CI97-F1
#
_entry.id   AF-A0A1Q9CI97-F1
#
_cell.length_a   1.000
_cell.length_b   1.000
_cell.length_c   1.000
_cell.angle_alpha   90.00
_cell.angle_beta   90.00
_cell.angle_gamma   90.00
#
_symmetry.space_group_name_H-M   'P 1'
#
loop_
_entity.id
_entity.type
_entity.pdbx_description
1 polymer ?
#
loop_
_entity_poly.entity_id
_entity_poly.type
_entity_poly.pdbx_seq_one_letter_code
_entity_poly.pdbx_strand_id
1 'polypeptide(L)'
;MAETDAAVWSEVAQKQDQEDQKLKQNDVLLDVIEADLNAMEAQMEQAEVRYQHARQRLARKLEEGKDKPAEAKHSPHIRPSEDHPIDEAEALPPEDHKHQHHKHLLREPKNAGALPDKVVSRQRWVAARNTEKRARESAKRARELMRNRQRDRKMEAGYVSQEVEATAPKESAPAPRPPAASASPEAVLNGAQNLAARLKSVHDRETSAVDKRQALLKVVTCGRENYYTFKPEDVVSDLKQRGLIDEKLAAEFAGLIKDETLKPTVHQIPFEEWLDRAKKVSHMERLDDVPFKADEAAYLGHLDGRQLAVAEAELEAAEAQLEIAMKAAADASTRYEQAVAASGIDHSTLEETEQADFDLSVNEAERFDAEHSHDKFESHGSKNAGALPDKVVSRDRWLAARSTEERAREAQKKARDVGRTHARDAKVEAAEVSVPAA
;
A
#
# COMPACT_ATOMS: atom_id res chain seq x y z
N MET A 1 60.58 -30.73 -48.79
CA MET A 1 60.57 -29.90 -47.57
C MET A 1 59.92 -28.52 -47.77
N ALA A 2 59.85 -27.96 -48.99
CA ALA A 2 59.19 -26.67 -49.20
C ALA A 2 57.64 -26.72 -49.17
N GLU A 3 57.01 -27.86 -49.46
CA GLU A 3 55.55 -28.00 -49.50
C GLU A 3 54.89 -28.07 -48.10
N THR A 4 55.63 -28.49 -47.08
CA THR A 4 55.11 -28.58 -45.71
C THR A 4 55.01 -27.20 -45.05
N ASP A 5 55.95 -26.29 -45.37
CA ASP A 5 55.95 -24.94 -44.79
C ASP A 5 54.80 -24.10 -45.34
N ALA A 6 54.49 -24.22 -46.64
CA ALA A 6 53.38 -23.50 -47.25
C ALA A 6 52.01 -23.88 -46.66
N ALA A 7 51.82 -25.16 -46.30
CA ALA A 7 50.60 -25.63 -45.66
C ALA A 7 50.44 -25.06 -44.24
N VAL A 8 51.53 -24.97 -43.47
CA VAL A 8 51.52 -24.40 -42.11
C VAL A 8 51.17 -22.91 -42.14
N TRP A 9 51.77 -22.14 -43.06
CA TRP A 9 51.46 -20.71 -43.19
C TRP A 9 50.02 -20.45 -43.63
N SER A 10 49.46 -21.30 -44.50
CA SER A 10 48.04 -21.24 -44.88
C SER A 10 47.10 -21.47 -43.69
N GLU A 11 47.43 -22.43 -42.82
CA GLU A 11 46.60 -22.74 -41.65
C GLU A 11 46.65 -21.62 -40.61
N VAL A 12 47.82 -21.01 -40.42
CA VAL A 12 47.99 -19.83 -39.55
C VAL A 12 47.20 -18.64 -40.08
N ALA A 13 47.27 -18.35 -41.39
CA ALA A 13 46.49 -17.26 -42.00
C ALA A 13 44.98 -17.47 -41.86
N GLN A 14 44.49 -18.70 -42.06
CA GLN A 14 43.07 -19.02 -41.84
C GLN A 14 42.64 -18.87 -40.39
N LYS A 15 43.48 -19.25 -39.42
CA LYS A 15 43.19 -19.04 -38.00
C LYS A 15 43.12 -17.55 -37.66
N GLN A 16 44.04 -16.76 -38.20
CA GLN A 16 44.06 -15.32 -37.98
C GLN A 16 42.84 -14.61 -38.60
N ASP A 17 42.43 -14.99 -39.82
CA ASP A 17 41.19 -14.49 -40.43
C ASP A 17 39.93 -14.85 -39.62
N GLN A 18 39.91 -16.04 -39.01
CA GLN A 18 38.81 -16.47 -38.14
C GLN A 18 38.79 -15.69 -36.81
N GLU A 19 39.95 -15.42 -36.23
CA GLU A 19 40.08 -14.59 -35.02
C GLU A 19 39.65 -13.14 -35.28
N ASP A 20 40.06 -12.56 -36.41
CA ASP A 20 39.63 -11.22 -36.83
C ASP A 20 38.12 -11.15 -37.08
N GLN A 21 37.51 -12.21 -37.62
CA GLN A 21 36.05 -12.29 -37.75
C GLN A 21 35.34 -12.37 -36.40
N LYS A 22 35.89 -13.12 -35.44
CA LYS A 22 35.34 -13.20 -34.07
C LYS A 22 35.46 -11.86 -33.35
N LEU A 23 36.59 -11.17 -33.48
CA LEU A 23 36.79 -9.82 -32.95
C LEU A 23 35.74 -8.85 -33.48
N LYS A 24 35.49 -8.84 -34.80
CA LYS A 24 34.43 -8.00 -35.39
C LYS A 24 33.03 -8.36 -34.89
N GLN A 25 32.74 -9.63 -34.64
CA GLN A 25 31.47 -10.05 -34.05
C GLN A 25 31.34 -9.58 -32.60
N ASN A 26 32.42 -9.63 -31.82
CA ASN A 26 32.45 -9.12 -30.45
C ASN A 26 32.27 -7.60 -30.41
N ASP A 27 32.88 -6.85 -31.32
CA ASP A 27 32.68 -5.40 -31.42
C ASP A 27 31.21 -5.04 -31.67
N VAL A 28 30.55 -5.75 -32.59
CA VAL A 28 29.10 -5.56 -32.85
C VAL A 28 28.26 -5.91 -31.63
N LEU A 29 28.63 -6.94 -30.85
CA LEU A 29 27.93 -7.28 -29.62
C LEU A 29 28.13 -6.22 -28.54
N LEU A 30 29.34 -5.66 -28.41
CA LEU A 30 29.63 -4.56 -27.50
C LEU A 30 28.80 -3.32 -27.86
N ASP A 31 28.72 -2.94 -29.12
CA ASP A 31 27.88 -1.83 -29.58
C ASP A 31 26.39 -2.01 -29.21
N VAL A 32 25.88 -3.24 -29.31
CA VAL A 32 24.50 -3.57 -28.93
C VAL A 32 24.30 -3.46 -27.41
N ILE A 33 25.26 -3.96 -26.61
CA ILE A 33 25.20 -3.86 -25.15
C ILE A 33 25.29 -2.40 -24.70
N GLU A 34 26.15 -1.60 -25.31
CA GLU A 34 26.24 -0.16 -25.04
C GLU A 34 24.94 0.58 -25.39
N ALA A 35 24.31 0.23 -26.50
CA ALA A 35 23.01 0.77 -26.87
C ALA A 35 21.90 0.42 -25.84
N ASP A 36 21.87 -0.82 -25.36
CA ASP A 36 20.92 -1.28 -24.35
C ASP A 36 21.17 -0.62 -22.99
N LEU A 37 22.43 -0.45 -22.58
CA LEU A 37 22.80 0.28 -21.36
C LEU A 37 22.35 1.74 -21.43
N ASN A 38 22.62 2.43 -22.55
CA ASN A 38 22.17 3.80 -22.77
C ASN A 38 20.64 3.91 -22.73
N ALA A 39 19.91 2.92 -23.27
CA ALA A 39 18.46 2.87 -23.20
C ALA A 39 17.94 2.68 -21.76
N MET A 40 18.60 1.83 -20.96
CA MET A 40 18.26 1.64 -19.55
C MET A 40 18.56 2.89 -18.70
N GLU A 41 19.68 3.56 -18.93
CA GLU A 41 20.02 4.82 -18.27
C GLU A 41 18.95 5.89 -18.57
N ALA A 42 18.55 6.04 -19.84
CA ALA A 42 17.48 6.97 -20.22
C ALA A 42 16.13 6.63 -19.55
N GLN A 43 15.80 5.34 -19.38
CA GLN A 43 14.60 4.93 -18.65
C GLN A 43 14.70 5.25 -17.15
N MET A 44 15.86 5.07 -16.53
CA MET A 44 16.09 5.43 -15.13
C MET A 44 15.99 6.95 -14.92
N GLU A 45 16.56 7.76 -15.80
CA GLU A 45 16.44 9.21 -15.74
C GLU A 45 14.97 9.66 -15.85
N GLN A 46 14.20 9.08 -16.78
CA GLN A 46 12.76 9.34 -16.89
C GLN A 46 12.00 8.94 -15.62
N ALA A 47 12.34 7.80 -15.00
CA ALA A 47 11.76 7.36 -13.75
C ALA A 47 12.10 8.31 -12.58
N GLU A 48 13.34 8.80 -12.53
CA GLU A 48 13.78 9.77 -11.53
C GLU A 48 13.04 11.10 -11.67
N VAL A 49 12.86 11.61 -12.90
CA VAL A 49 12.06 12.81 -13.17
C VAL A 49 10.61 12.63 -12.70
N ARG A 50 9.99 11.48 -12.98
CA ARG A 50 8.63 11.16 -12.50
C ARG A 50 8.56 11.14 -10.98
N TYR A 51 9.55 10.55 -10.32
CA TYR A 51 9.65 10.51 -8.86
C TYR A 51 9.82 11.91 -8.27
N GLN A 52 10.71 12.74 -8.82
CA GLN A 52 10.90 14.12 -8.39
C GLN A 52 9.61 14.94 -8.54
N HIS A 53 8.89 14.79 -9.66
CA HIS A 53 7.60 15.46 -9.87
C HIS A 53 6.54 14.99 -8.86
N ALA A 54 6.45 13.69 -8.59
CA ALA A 54 5.54 13.14 -7.57
C ALA A 54 5.87 13.68 -6.16
N ARG A 55 7.16 13.76 -5.82
CA ARG A 55 7.64 14.33 -4.56
C ARG A 55 7.28 15.81 -4.43
N GLN A 56 7.44 16.60 -5.49
CA GLN A 56 7.03 18.02 -5.50
C GLN A 56 5.51 18.18 -5.33
N ARG A 57 4.70 17.32 -5.98
CA ARG A 57 3.23 17.34 -5.79
C ARG A 57 2.84 17.02 -4.35
N LEU A 58 3.51 16.08 -3.69
CA LEU A 58 3.29 15.77 -2.27
C LEU A 58 3.72 16.92 -1.36
N ALA A 59 4.85 17.57 -1.65
CA ALA A 59 5.31 18.73 -0.90
C ALA A 59 4.30 19.89 -0.96
N ARG A 60 3.80 20.23 -2.16
CA ARG A 60 2.76 21.26 -2.33
C ARG A 60 1.49 20.95 -1.54
N LYS A 61 1.00 19.71 -1.59
CA LYS A 61 -0.16 19.27 -0.80
C LYS A 61 0.07 19.41 0.71
N LEU A 62 1.29 19.21 1.19
CA LEU A 62 1.64 19.37 2.61
C LEU A 62 1.76 20.84 3.03
N GLU A 63 2.16 21.73 2.12
CA GLU A 63 2.20 23.18 2.36
C GLU A 63 0.80 23.79 2.33
N GLU A 64 -0.03 23.43 1.33
CA GLU A 64 -1.44 23.86 1.23
C GLU A 64 -2.28 23.46 2.45
N GLY A 65 -1.87 22.41 3.18
CA GLY A 65 -2.50 21.98 4.43
C GLY A 65 -2.09 22.78 5.68
N LYS A 66 -1.06 23.63 5.63
CA LYS A 66 -0.53 24.36 6.80
C LYS A 66 -1.09 25.77 6.97
N ASP A 67 -1.63 26.38 5.92
CA ASP A 67 -2.09 27.78 5.95
C ASP A 67 -3.51 27.99 6.47
N LYS A 68 -4.14 26.95 7.06
CA LYS A 68 -5.33 27.16 7.89
C LYS A 68 -4.90 27.18 9.36
N PRO A 69 -4.79 28.36 10.00
CA PRO A 69 -4.58 28.43 11.43
C PRO A 69 -5.78 27.78 12.12
N ALA A 70 -5.59 26.57 12.63
CA ALA A 70 -6.52 26.00 13.58
C ALA A 70 -6.44 26.86 14.84
N GLU A 71 -7.45 27.72 15.04
CA GLU A 71 -7.70 28.40 16.31
C GLU A 71 -7.80 27.34 17.41
N ALA A 72 -6.67 27.09 18.08
CA ALA A 72 -6.59 26.21 19.21
C ALA A 72 -7.34 26.88 20.38
N LYS A 73 -8.62 26.52 20.53
CA LYS A 73 -9.42 26.87 21.69
C LYS A 73 -8.71 26.39 22.95
N HIS A 74 -8.22 27.36 23.71
CA HIS A 74 -7.58 27.24 25.00
C HIS A 74 -8.53 26.50 25.96
N SER A 75 -8.19 25.28 26.38
CA SER A 75 -8.89 24.61 27.48
C SER A 75 -8.46 25.25 28.81
N PRO A 76 -9.38 25.57 29.74
CA PRO A 76 -9.03 26.17 31.01
C PRO A 76 -8.23 25.19 31.88
N HIS A 77 -7.12 25.70 32.40
CA HIS A 77 -6.22 25.04 33.32
C HIS A 77 -6.91 24.89 34.69
N ILE A 78 -7.27 23.66 35.06
CA ILE A 78 -7.75 23.32 36.40
C ILE A 78 -6.51 23.13 37.29
N ARG A 79 -6.37 23.97 38.32
CA ARG A 79 -5.35 23.82 39.36
C ARG A 79 -5.63 22.56 40.19
N PRO A 80 -4.62 21.75 40.56
CA PRO A 80 -4.81 20.68 41.53
C PRO A 80 -4.90 21.29 42.93
N SER A 81 -5.97 20.98 43.67
CA SER A 81 -6.03 21.15 45.11
C SER A 81 -5.17 20.09 45.78
N GLU A 82 -4.30 20.54 46.67
CA GLU A 82 -3.59 19.74 47.66
C GLU A 82 -4.58 19.12 48.67
N ASP A 83 -4.08 18.13 49.41
CA ASP A 83 -4.70 17.42 50.54
C ASP A 83 -5.50 16.15 50.25
N HIS A 84 -4.80 15.01 50.20
CA HIS A 84 -5.21 13.79 50.92
C HIS A 84 -3.97 12.99 51.37
N PRO A 85 -3.83 12.68 52.67
CA PRO A 85 -2.78 11.79 53.16
C PRO A 85 -3.12 10.33 52.81
N ILE A 86 -2.11 9.59 52.34
CA ILE A 86 -2.17 8.16 52.06
C ILE A 86 -1.80 7.44 53.34
N ASP A 87 -2.78 6.77 53.96
CA ASP A 87 -2.51 5.81 55.04
C ASP A 87 -2.04 4.49 54.45
N GLU A 88 -0.94 4.03 55.02
CA GLU A 88 -0.25 2.78 54.78
C GLU A 88 -1.14 1.58 55.17
N ALA A 89 -1.22 0.58 54.28
CA ALA A 89 -1.73 -0.74 54.66
C ALA A 89 -0.85 -1.85 54.07
N GLU A 90 -0.11 -2.41 55.02
CA GLU A 90 0.67 -3.64 55.11
C GLU A 90 0.43 -4.78 54.10
N ALA A 91 1.55 -5.45 53.85
CA ALA A 91 1.74 -6.64 53.03
C ALA A 91 1.13 -7.92 53.62
N LEU A 92 0.70 -8.84 52.75
CA LEU A 92 0.62 -10.28 53.04
C LEU A 92 1.10 -11.12 51.82
N PRO A 93 1.63 -12.35 52.05
CA PRO A 93 2.47 -13.10 51.10
C PRO A 93 1.65 -14.02 50.15
N PRO A 94 2.30 -14.62 49.12
CA PRO A 94 1.60 -15.39 48.10
C PRO A 94 1.44 -16.86 48.49
N GLU A 95 0.25 -17.42 48.32
CA GLU A 95 0.03 -18.87 48.36
C GLU A 95 -0.18 -19.47 46.96
N ASP A 96 0.63 -20.49 46.71
CA ASP A 96 0.63 -21.43 45.60
C ASP A 96 -0.66 -22.25 45.55
N HIS A 97 -1.38 -22.25 44.43
CA HIS A 97 -2.21 -23.41 44.04
C HIS A 97 -2.20 -23.67 42.53
N LYS A 98 -1.95 -24.95 42.25
CA LYS A 98 -1.75 -25.62 40.97
C LYS A 98 -3.04 -25.75 40.15
N HIS A 99 -2.85 -25.66 38.84
CA HIS A 99 -3.63 -26.22 37.72
C HIS A 99 -5.12 -26.55 37.91
N GLN A 100 -5.98 -25.84 37.18
CA GLN A 100 -7.14 -26.47 36.51
C GLN A 100 -7.60 -25.70 35.27
N HIS A 101 -7.89 -26.48 34.25
CA HIS A 101 -8.14 -26.22 32.84
C HIS A 101 -8.93 -24.95 32.43
N HIS A 102 -8.44 -24.37 31.34
CA HIS A 102 -8.96 -23.23 30.61
C HIS A 102 -10.44 -23.35 30.21
N LYS A 103 -11.27 -22.52 30.86
CA LYS A 103 -12.36 -21.79 30.19
C LYS A 103 -12.14 -20.32 30.46
N HIS A 104 -11.40 -19.66 29.57
CA HIS A 104 -11.22 -18.20 29.58
C HIS A 104 -12.54 -17.52 29.14
N LEU A 105 -13.54 -17.57 30.01
CA LEU A 105 -14.54 -16.51 30.03
C LEU A 105 -13.82 -15.24 30.52
N LEU A 106 -14.10 -14.11 29.87
CA LEU A 106 -13.58 -12.80 30.24
C LEU A 106 -13.90 -12.53 31.72
N ARG A 107 -12.97 -12.90 32.61
CA ARG A 107 -13.07 -12.60 34.03
C ARG A 107 -12.69 -11.13 34.15
N GLU A 108 -13.69 -10.30 34.46
CA GLU A 108 -13.45 -8.90 34.75
C GLU A 108 -12.37 -8.80 35.85
N PRO A 109 -11.44 -7.83 35.75
CA PRO A 109 -10.43 -7.65 36.78
C PRO A 109 -11.16 -7.42 38.12
N LYS A 110 -10.78 -8.20 39.15
CA LYS A 110 -11.48 -8.29 40.44
C LYS A 110 -11.62 -6.97 41.23
N ASN A 111 -11.16 -5.85 40.68
CA ASN A 111 -11.16 -4.52 41.27
C ASN A 111 -11.87 -3.46 40.39
N ALA A 112 -12.69 -3.86 39.41
CA ALA A 112 -13.36 -2.93 38.49
C ALA A 112 -14.29 -1.92 39.19
N GLY A 113 -14.78 -2.23 40.40
CA GLY A 113 -15.60 -1.30 41.20
C GLY A 113 -14.83 -0.17 41.89
N ALA A 114 -13.49 -0.27 41.99
CA ALA A 114 -12.64 0.75 42.64
C ALA A 114 -12.01 1.72 41.65
N LEU A 115 -12.12 1.45 40.34
CA LEU A 115 -11.54 2.29 39.29
C LEU A 115 -12.61 3.23 38.74
N PRO A 116 -12.28 4.51 38.47
CA PRO A 116 -13.19 5.43 37.83
C PRO A 116 -13.67 4.88 36.49
N ASP A 117 -14.96 5.04 36.20
CA ASP A 117 -15.64 4.44 35.03
C ASP A 117 -14.95 4.77 33.69
N LYS A 118 -14.33 5.95 33.59
CA LYS A 118 -13.51 6.37 32.44
C LYS A 118 -12.26 5.52 32.24
N VAL A 119 -11.62 5.06 33.31
CA VAL A 119 -10.44 4.19 33.27
C VAL A 119 -10.84 2.78 32.85
N VAL A 120 -11.96 2.27 33.38
CA VAL A 120 -12.52 0.96 33.00
C VAL A 120 -12.92 0.96 31.51
N SER A 121 -13.58 2.03 31.05
CA SER A 121 -13.93 2.21 29.63
C SER A 121 -12.68 2.25 28.72
N ARG A 122 -11.64 2.98 29.12
CA ARG A 122 -10.36 3.01 28.37
C ARG A 122 -9.69 1.64 28.33
N GLN A 123 -9.68 0.89 29.44
CA GLN A 123 -9.13 -0.46 29.50
C GLN A 123 -9.91 -1.43 28.60
N ARG A 124 -11.25 -1.35 28.60
CA ARG A 124 -12.11 -2.13 27.68
C ARG A 124 -11.81 -1.82 26.22
N TRP A 125 -11.63 -0.55 25.88
CA TRP A 125 -11.28 -0.13 24.52
C TRP A 125 -9.89 -0.63 24.08
N VAL A 126 -8.87 -0.51 24.95
CA VAL A 126 -7.52 -1.01 24.66
C VAL A 126 -7.51 -2.54 24.53
N ALA A 127 -8.24 -3.24 25.40
CA ALA A 127 -8.39 -4.69 25.32
C ALA A 127 -9.03 -5.13 23.99
N ALA A 128 -10.12 -4.46 23.58
CA ALA A 128 -10.79 -4.72 22.30
C ALA A 128 -9.89 -4.43 21.09
N ARG A 129 -9.10 -3.35 21.13
CA ARG A 129 -8.15 -3.03 20.04
C ARG A 129 -7.00 -4.04 19.97
N ASN A 130 -6.53 -4.52 21.11
CA ASN A 130 -5.47 -5.53 21.17
C ASN A 130 -5.95 -6.92 20.70
N THR A 131 -7.21 -7.28 20.94
CA THR A 131 -7.79 -8.52 20.39
C THR A 131 -8.00 -8.39 18.89
N GLU A 132 -8.47 -7.25 18.40
CA GLU A 132 -8.60 -6.98 16.96
C GLU A 132 -7.24 -7.02 16.25
N LYS A 133 -6.19 -6.41 16.83
CA LYS A 133 -4.83 -6.46 16.28
C LYS A 133 -4.32 -7.90 16.19
N ARG A 134 -4.50 -8.70 17.25
CA ARG A 134 -4.15 -10.13 17.24
C ARG A 134 -4.95 -10.92 16.19
N ALA A 135 -6.23 -10.62 16.01
CA ALA A 135 -7.05 -11.25 14.96
C ALA A 135 -6.53 -10.91 13.55
N ARG A 136 -6.21 -9.62 13.28
CA ARG A 136 -5.62 -9.19 12.01
C ARG A 136 -4.27 -9.83 11.74
N GLU A 137 -3.40 -9.92 12.74
CA GLU A 137 -2.10 -10.60 12.64
C GLU A 137 -2.26 -12.10 12.38
N SER A 138 -3.21 -12.77 13.05
CA SER A 138 -3.51 -14.19 12.79
C SER A 138 -4.04 -14.42 11.38
N ALA A 139 -4.90 -13.52 10.87
CA ALA A 139 -5.42 -13.59 9.50
C ALA A 139 -4.34 -13.27 8.45
N LYS A 140 -3.37 -12.40 8.78
CA LYS A 140 -2.20 -12.14 7.93
C LYS A 140 -1.31 -13.38 7.85
N ARG A 141 -0.97 -13.99 9.00
CA ARG A 141 -0.20 -15.24 9.07
C ARG A 141 -0.90 -16.39 8.33
N ALA A 142 -2.21 -16.54 8.46
CA ALA A 142 -2.96 -17.57 7.74
C ALA A 142 -2.90 -17.38 6.21
N ARG A 143 -3.02 -16.14 5.73
CA ARG A 143 -2.87 -15.83 4.29
C ARG A 143 -1.45 -16.07 3.79
N GLU A 144 -0.45 -15.73 4.60
CA GLU A 144 0.96 -15.97 4.28
C GLU A 144 1.28 -17.46 4.25
N LEU A 145 0.75 -18.24 5.20
CA LEU A 145 0.87 -19.70 5.22
C LEU A 145 0.20 -20.35 3.99
N MET A 146 -0.96 -19.84 3.55
CA MET A 146 -1.61 -20.28 2.31
C MET A 146 -0.78 -19.95 1.07
N ARG A 147 -0.19 -18.74 1.02
CA ARG A 147 0.70 -18.35 -0.09
C ARG A 147 1.96 -19.20 -0.13
N ASN A 148 2.57 -19.49 1.02
CA ASN A 148 3.73 -20.38 1.09
C ASN A 148 3.34 -21.79 0.65
N ARG A 149 2.23 -22.36 1.14
CA ARG A 149 1.73 -23.65 0.66
C ARG A 149 1.44 -23.69 -0.84
N GLN A 150 0.99 -22.58 -1.44
CA GLN A 150 0.78 -22.48 -2.89
C GLN A 150 2.11 -22.42 -3.66
N ARG A 151 3.14 -21.77 -3.09
CA ARG A 151 4.50 -21.78 -3.65
C ARG A 151 5.12 -23.16 -3.53
N ASP A 152 5.03 -23.78 -2.36
CA ASP A 152 5.54 -25.13 -2.11
C ASP A 152 4.87 -26.15 -3.04
N ARG A 153 3.54 -26.06 -3.23
CA ARG A 153 2.83 -26.89 -4.23
C ARG A 153 3.29 -26.66 -5.67
N LYS A 154 3.63 -25.42 -6.05
CA LYS A 154 4.17 -25.13 -7.39
C LYS A 154 5.58 -25.69 -7.56
N MET A 155 6.39 -25.68 -6.49
CA MET A 155 7.72 -26.28 -6.48
C MET A 155 7.66 -27.81 -6.50
N GLU A 156 6.74 -28.43 -5.75
CA GLU A 156 6.50 -29.88 -5.79
C GLU A 156 5.95 -30.33 -7.15
N ALA A 157 5.07 -29.55 -7.78
CA ALA A 157 4.55 -29.85 -9.12
C ALA A 157 5.59 -29.70 -10.24
N GLY A 158 6.71 -29.01 -9.98
CA GLY A 158 7.84 -28.91 -10.90
C GLY A 158 8.82 -30.09 -10.84
N TYR A 159 8.67 -31.01 -9.88
CA TYR A 159 9.63 -32.10 -9.63
C TYR A 159 9.07 -33.52 -9.83
N VAL A 160 7.82 -33.68 -10.28
CA VAL A 160 7.23 -35.00 -10.53
C VAL A 160 7.05 -35.21 -12.03
N SER A 161 7.84 -36.15 -12.56
CA SER A 161 7.70 -36.68 -13.91
C SER A 161 6.25 -37.11 -14.17
N GLN A 162 5.82 -36.75 -15.37
CA GLN A 162 4.61 -37.14 -16.05
C GLN A 162 4.27 -38.62 -15.83
N GLU A 163 3.18 -38.86 -15.09
CA GLU A 163 2.19 -39.93 -15.26
C GLU A 163 1.50 -40.17 -13.90
N VAL A 164 0.20 -39.86 -13.86
CA VAL A 164 -0.89 -40.67 -13.29
C VAL A 164 -2.08 -39.74 -13.06
N GLU A 165 -3.19 -40.10 -13.69
CA GLU A 165 -4.53 -39.58 -13.47
C GLU A 165 -4.84 -39.44 -11.98
N ALA A 166 -5.21 -38.24 -11.53
CA ALA A 166 -5.77 -38.04 -10.21
C ALA A 166 -6.99 -37.12 -10.30
N THR A 167 -8.16 -37.75 -10.39
CA THR A 167 -9.45 -37.19 -9.98
C THR A 167 -9.35 -36.62 -8.57
N ALA A 168 -9.39 -35.30 -8.44
CA ALA A 168 -9.55 -34.62 -7.15
C ALA A 168 -10.83 -33.78 -7.14
N PRO A 169 -11.50 -33.64 -5.98
CA PRO A 169 -12.90 -33.24 -5.91
C PRO A 169 -13.05 -31.74 -6.07
N LYS A 170 -14.04 -31.35 -6.87
CA LYS A 170 -14.49 -29.98 -7.08
C LYS A 170 -15.03 -29.43 -5.76
N GLU A 171 -14.17 -28.77 -4.98
CA GLU A 171 -14.56 -27.99 -3.82
C GLU A 171 -15.56 -26.94 -4.31
N SER A 172 -16.80 -27.05 -3.83
CA SER A 172 -17.93 -26.24 -4.29
C SER A 172 -17.64 -24.78 -3.98
N ALA A 173 -17.23 -24.03 -5.01
CA ALA A 173 -17.30 -22.59 -5.01
C ALA A 173 -18.71 -22.17 -4.53
N PRO A 174 -18.83 -21.14 -3.67
CA PRO A 174 -20.13 -20.59 -3.33
C PRO A 174 -20.86 -20.29 -4.63
N ALA A 175 -22.10 -20.78 -4.74
CA ALA A 175 -22.90 -20.67 -5.94
C ALA A 175 -22.81 -19.23 -6.49
N PRO A 176 -22.49 -19.05 -7.79
CA PRO A 176 -22.53 -17.73 -8.40
C PRO A 176 -23.92 -17.17 -8.13
N ARG A 177 -23.98 -15.98 -7.51
CA ARG A 177 -25.25 -15.25 -7.44
C ARG A 177 -25.79 -15.20 -8.87
N PRO A 178 -27.09 -15.46 -9.08
CA PRO A 178 -27.67 -15.30 -10.40
C PRO A 178 -27.30 -13.90 -10.89
N PRO A 179 -26.77 -13.77 -12.12
CA PRO A 179 -26.49 -12.45 -12.68
C PRO A 179 -27.78 -11.65 -12.55
N ALA A 180 -27.70 -10.50 -11.88
CA ALA A 180 -28.83 -9.58 -11.81
C ALA A 180 -29.33 -9.43 -13.24
N ALA A 181 -30.57 -9.86 -13.50
CA ALA A 181 -31.16 -9.81 -14.83
C ALA A 181 -30.85 -8.44 -15.42
N SER A 182 -30.11 -8.42 -16.53
CA SER A 182 -29.67 -7.19 -17.17
C SER A 182 -30.88 -6.27 -17.29
N ALA A 183 -30.88 -5.18 -16.53
CA ALA A 183 -32.01 -4.26 -16.49
C ALA A 183 -32.36 -3.85 -17.92
N SER A 184 -33.66 -3.83 -18.25
CA SER A 184 -34.07 -3.39 -19.58
C SER A 184 -33.57 -1.96 -19.82
N PRO A 185 -33.14 -1.62 -21.05
CA PRO A 185 -32.62 -0.29 -21.35
C PRO A 185 -33.66 0.81 -21.03
N GLU A 186 -34.94 0.50 -21.16
CA GLU A 186 -36.06 1.37 -20.78
C GLU A 186 -36.11 1.62 -19.28
N ALA A 187 -35.93 0.59 -18.44
CA ALA A 187 -35.89 0.75 -16.99
C ALA A 187 -34.70 1.61 -16.54
N VAL A 188 -33.54 1.45 -17.19
CA VAL A 188 -32.35 2.27 -16.93
C VAL A 188 -32.60 3.74 -17.28
N LEU A 189 -33.25 4.02 -18.42
CA LEU A 189 -33.59 5.39 -18.83
C LEU A 189 -34.63 6.02 -17.89
N ASN A 190 -35.70 5.29 -17.56
CA ASN A 190 -36.72 5.76 -16.62
C ASN A 190 -36.13 6.00 -15.23
N GLY A 191 -35.24 5.10 -14.77
CA GLY A 191 -34.49 5.25 -13.54
C GLY A 191 -33.65 6.53 -13.51
N ALA A 192 -32.90 6.79 -14.58
CA ALA A 192 -32.09 7.99 -14.72
C ALA A 192 -32.95 9.27 -14.69
N GLN A 193 -34.09 9.28 -15.38
CA GLN A 193 -35.02 10.42 -15.40
C GLN A 193 -35.64 10.68 -14.03
N ASN A 194 -36.11 9.63 -13.34
CA ASN A 194 -36.67 9.75 -11.99
C ASN A 194 -35.61 10.26 -11.01
N LEU A 195 -34.37 9.76 -11.09
CA LEU A 195 -33.27 10.17 -10.21
C LEU A 195 -32.87 11.63 -10.49
N ALA A 196 -32.84 12.06 -11.76
CA ALA A 196 -32.61 13.46 -12.11
C ALA A 196 -33.72 14.39 -11.58
N ALA A 197 -34.99 13.96 -11.62
CA ALA A 197 -36.10 14.73 -11.04
C ALA A 197 -35.97 14.88 -9.52
N ARG A 198 -35.57 13.82 -8.81
CA ARG A 198 -35.27 13.88 -7.38
C ARG A 198 -34.11 14.82 -7.07
N LEU A 199 -33.06 14.80 -7.89
CA LEU A 199 -31.92 15.70 -7.76
C LEU A 199 -32.32 17.17 -7.93
N LYS A 200 -33.19 17.50 -8.89
CA LYS A 200 -33.76 18.85 -9.00
C LYS A 200 -34.52 19.23 -7.73
N SER A 201 -35.34 18.32 -7.19
CA SER A 201 -36.03 18.52 -5.91
C SER A 201 -35.09 18.72 -4.72
N VAL A 202 -33.87 18.14 -4.73
CA VAL A 202 -32.83 18.38 -3.71
C VAL A 202 -32.25 19.79 -3.83
N HIS A 203 -32.03 20.27 -5.05
CA HIS A 203 -31.52 21.62 -5.30
C HIS A 203 -32.49 22.70 -4.79
N ASP A 204 -33.78 22.52 -5.07
CA ASP A 204 -34.88 23.43 -4.69
C ASP A 204 -35.11 23.51 -3.17
N ARG A 205 -34.46 22.66 -2.36
CA ARG A 205 -34.61 22.72 -0.89
C ARG A 205 -34.06 24.03 -0.35
N GLU A 206 -34.82 24.75 0.48
CA GLU A 206 -34.33 25.91 1.25
C GLU A 206 -33.62 25.49 2.55
N THR A 207 -32.82 24.43 2.51
CA THR A 207 -32.14 23.88 3.70
C THR A 207 -30.64 24.21 3.72
N SER A 208 -30.00 23.98 4.87
CA SER A 208 -28.56 24.16 5.01
C SER A 208 -27.78 23.32 4.00
N ALA A 209 -26.56 23.77 3.63
CA ALA A 209 -25.71 23.05 2.69
C ALA A 209 -25.38 21.62 3.16
N VAL A 210 -25.31 21.40 4.48
CA VAL A 210 -25.13 20.07 5.10
C VAL A 210 -26.32 19.16 4.80
N ASP A 211 -27.54 19.66 5.01
CA ASP A 211 -28.77 18.89 4.76
C ASP A 211 -28.94 18.58 3.25
N LYS A 212 -28.60 19.55 2.38
CA LYS A 212 -28.59 19.35 0.93
C LYS A 212 -27.60 18.26 0.52
N ARG A 213 -26.38 18.28 1.08
CA ARG A 213 -25.36 17.27 0.82
C ARG A 213 -25.81 15.89 1.28
N GLN A 214 -26.44 15.77 2.45
CA GLN A 214 -26.93 14.49 2.94
C GLN A 214 -28.08 13.95 2.09
N ALA A 215 -29.03 14.81 1.69
CA ALA A 215 -30.11 14.43 0.78
C ALA A 215 -29.58 14.01 -0.59
N LEU A 216 -28.60 14.76 -1.14
CA LEU A 216 -27.91 14.43 -2.37
C LEU A 216 -27.26 13.03 -2.31
N LEU A 217 -26.49 12.75 -1.25
CA LEU A 217 -25.86 11.44 -1.06
C LEU A 217 -26.90 10.32 -0.93
N LYS A 218 -28.00 10.57 -0.21
CA LYS A 218 -29.12 9.62 -0.10
C LYS A 218 -29.74 9.32 -1.46
N VAL A 219 -29.99 10.34 -2.30
CA VAL A 219 -30.58 10.15 -3.64
C VAL A 219 -29.62 9.38 -4.55
N VAL A 220 -28.35 9.78 -4.58
CA VAL A 220 -27.33 9.19 -5.47
C VAL A 220 -26.98 7.73 -5.09
N THR A 221 -27.19 7.35 -3.84
CA THR A 221 -26.93 5.98 -3.34
C THR A 221 -28.20 5.15 -3.13
N CYS A 222 -29.38 5.68 -3.47
CA CYS A 222 -30.68 5.13 -3.04
C CYS A 222 -30.76 4.82 -1.53
N GLY A 223 -30.09 5.62 -0.70
CA GLY A 223 -30.01 5.47 0.76
C GLY A 223 -29.14 4.30 1.23
N ARG A 224 -28.36 3.68 0.34
CA ARG A 224 -27.49 2.55 0.67
C ARG A 224 -26.02 2.97 0.57
N GLU A 225 -25.49 3.48 1.68
CA GLU A 225 -24.07 3.82 1.77
C GLU A 225 -23.20 2.56 1.56
N ASN A 226 -22.18 2.67 0.70
CA ASN A 226 -21.21 1.59 0.38
C ASN A 226 -21.78 0.33 -0.30
N TYR A 227 -22.98 0.39 -0.87
CA TYR A 227 -23.53 -0.75 -1.62
C TYR A 227 -22.97 -0.86 -3.04
N TYR A 228 -22.67 0.27 -3.67
CA TYR A 228 -22.14 0.34 -5.01
C TYR A 228 -20.63 0.64 -5.00
N THR A 229 -19.93 0.23 -6.04
CA THR A 229 -18.50 0.48 -6.24
C THR A 229 -18.20 1.85 -6.83
N PHE A 230 -19.20 2.47 -7.47
CA PHE A 230 -19.08 3.82 -8.02
C PHE A 230 -19.01 4.92 -6.97
N LYS A 231 -18.36 6.03 -7.33
CA LYS A 231 -18.37 7.25 -6.52
C LYS A 231 -19.66 8.02 -6.79
N PRO A 232 -20.21 8.74 -5.79
CA PRO A 232 -21.40 9.57 -6.00
C PRO A 232 -21.24 10.61 -7.12
N GLU A 233 -20.02 11.08 -7.35
CA GLU A 233 -19.69 11.99 -8.46
C GLU A 233 -19.99 11.38 -9.83
N ASP A 234 -19.79 10.07 -9.97
CA ASP A 234 -19.94 9.36 -11.23
C ASP A 234 -21.40 9.37 -11.69
N VAL A 235 -22.35 9.20 -10.76
CA VAL A 235 -23.79 9.27 -11.05
C VAL A 235 -24.18 10.67 -11.54
N VAL A 236 -23.68 11.73 -10.89
CA VAL A 236 -23.95 13.11 -11.32
C VAL A 236 -23.34 13.38 -12.70
N SER A 237 -22.13 12.88 -12.95
CA SER A 237 -21.49 13.01 -14.26
C SER A 237 -22.21 12.24 -15.37
N ASP A 238 -22.73 11.04 -15.09
CA ASP A 238 -23.47 10.25 -16.07
C ASP A 238 -24.82 10.92 -16.39
N LEU A 239 -25.53 11.44 -15.39
CA LEU A 239 -26.77 12.21 -15.61
C LEU A 239 -26.53 13.50 -16.40
N LYS A 240 -25.39 14.16 -16.20
CA LYS A 240 -24.94 15.30 -17.03
C LYS A 240 -24.67 14.84 -18.46
N GLN A 241 -23.93 13.76 -18.67
CA GLN A 241 -23.62 13.21 -20.01
C GLN A 241 -24.90 12.81 -20.77
N ARG A 242 -25.92 12.35 -20.06
CA ARG A 242 -27.25 12.05 -20.63
C ARG A 242 -28.11 13.29 -20.90
N GLY A 243 -27.67 14.49 -20.52
CA GLY A 243 -28.41 15.74 -20.69
C GLY A 243 -29.65 15.86 -19.80
N LEU A 244 -29.74 15.09 -18.72
CA LEU A 244 -30.88 15.12 -17.79
C LEU A 244 -30.75 16.21 -16.72
N ILE A 245 -29.52 16.68 -16.49
CA ILE A 245 -29.15 17.70 -15.52
C ILE A 245 -28.27 18.76 -16.19
N ASP A 246 -28.52 20.03 -15.87
CA ASP A 246 -27.74 21.15 -16.38
C ASP A 246 -26.30 21.16 -15.84
N GLU A 247 -25.36 21.68 -16.64
CA GLU A 247 -23.94 21.71 -16.28
C GLU A 247 -23.65 22.49 -14.99
N LYS A 248 -24.35 23.61 -14.77
CA LYS A 248 -24.22 24.42 -13.55
C LYS A 248 -24.62 23.63 -12.32
N LEU A 249 -25.77 22.96 -12.41
CA LEU A 249 -26.35 22.20 -11.31
C LEU A 249 -25.48 20.95 -11.00
N ALA A 250 -24.95 20.30 -12.03
CA ALA A 250 -23.98 19.21 -11.87
C ALA A 250 -22.68 19.68 -11.17
N ALA A 251 -22.17 20.87 -11.50
CA ALA A 251 -20.98 21.44 -10.86
C ALA A 251 -21.23 21.77 -9.38
N GLU A 252 -22.40 22.31 -9.03
CA GLU A 252 -22.79 22.56 -7.64
C GLU A 252 -22.86 21.26 -6.83
N PHE A 253 -23.49 20.21 -7.36
CA PHE A 253 -23.53 18.92 -6.70
C PHE A 253 -22.16 18.27 -6.55
N ALA A 254 -21.31 18.36 -7.57
CA ALA A 254 -19.93 17.89 -7.46
C ALA A 254 -19.16 18.65 -6.36
N GLY A 255 -19.38 19.96 -6.22
CA GLY A 255 -18.83 20.78 -5.13
C GLY A 255 -19.32 20.32 -3.75
N LEU A 256 -20.64 20.12 -3.60
CA LEU A 256 -21.23 19.65 -2.34
C LEU A 256 -20.75 18.25 -1.94
N ILE A 257 -20.58 17.34 -2.90
CA ILE A 257 -20.08 15.98 -2.63
C ILE A 257 -18.63 16.04 -2.11
N LYS A 258 -17.78 16.84 -2.77
CA LYS A 258 -16.35 17.00 -2.45
C LYS A 258 -16.08 17.76 -1.16
N ASP A 259 -17.00 18.65 -0.76
CA ASP A 259 -16.82 19.43 0.45
C ASP A 259 -16.94 18.53 1.70
N GLU A 260 -15.78 18.06 2.18
CA GLU A 260 -15.69 17.23 3.37
C GLU A 260 -16.00 17.99 4.66
N THR A 261 -15.98 19.33 4.65
CA THR A 261 -16.29 20.14 5.83
C THR A 261 -17.79 20.06 6.18
N LEU A 262 -18.62 19.69 5.21
CA LEU A 262 -20.05 19.45 5.35
C LEU A 262 -20.37 18.00 5.73
N LYS A 263 -19.38 17.18 6.10
CA LYS A 263 -19.66 15.87 6.71
C LYS A 263 -20.44 16.13 8.00
N PRO A 264 -21.58 15.44 8.23
CA PRO A 264 -22.38 15.67 9.42
C PRO A 264 -21.49 15.32 10.63
N THR A 265 -21.05 16.34 11.36
CA THR A 265 -20.58 16.14 12.71
C THR A 265 -21.76 15.60 13.48
N VAL A 266 -21.58 14.50 14.21
CA VAL A 266 -22.61 13.91 15.07
C VAL A 266 -22.85 14.87 16.24
N HIS A 267 -23.44 16.01 15.97
CA HIS A 267 -24.03 16.87 16.96
C HIS A 267 -25.44 16.34 17.14
N GLN A 268 -25.71 15.81 18.33
CA GLN A 268 -27.06 15.46 18.74
C GLN A 268 -27.89 16.74 18.63
N ILE A 269 -28.71 16.84 17.59
CA ILE A 269 -29.70 17.90 17.47
C ILE A 269 -30.60 17.76 18.71
N PRO A 270 -30.75 18.80 19.54
CA PRO A 270 -31.65 18.76 20.68
C PRO A 270 -33.03 18.29 20.23
N PHE A 271 -33.67 17.44 21.05
CA PHE A 271 -34.93 16.78 20.70
C PHE A 271 -36.03 17.77 20.28
N GLU A 272 -36.06 18.96 20.89
CA GLU A 272 -37.01 20.03 20.59
C GLU A 272 -36.81 20.59 19.18
N GLU A 273 -35.57 20.88 18.78
CA GLU A 273 -35.24 21.35 17.42
C GLU A 273 -35.52 20.26 16.37
N TRP A 274 -35.30 19.00 16.72
CA TRP A 274 -35.64 17.88 15.85
C TRP A 274 -37.15 17.75 15.65
N LEU A 275 -37.95 17.87 16.71
CA LEU A 275 -39.42 17.84 16.64
C LEU A 275 -39.98 18.99 15.81
N ASP A 276 -39.46 20.20 15.95
CA ASP A 276 -39.90 21.35 15.17
C ASP A 276 -39.52 21.22 13.70
N ARG A 277 -38.33 20.67 13.40
CA ARG A 277 -37.96 20.29 12.02
C ARG A 277 -38.88 19.20 11.49
N ALA A 278 -39.17 18.16 12.26
CA ALA A 278 -40.04 17.06 11.85
C ALA A 278 -41.46 17.55 11.55
N LYS A 279 -42.03 18.44 12.37
CA LYS A 279 -43.34 19.07 12.12
C LYS A 279 -43.35 19.90 10.84
N LYS A 280 -42.31 20.74 10.62
CA LYS A 280 -42.17 21.53 9.39
C LYS A 280 -42.05 20.67 8.14
N VAL A 281 -41.36 19.53 8.23
CA VAL A 281 -41.15 18.61 7.10
C VAL A 281 -42.34 17.68 6.87
N SER A 282 -43.12 17.35 7.91
CA SER A 282 -44.20 16.36 7.84
C SER A 282 -45.32 16.68 6.83
N HIS A 283 -45.46 17.94 6.42
CA HIS A 283 -46.47 18.37 5.44
C HIS A 283 -45.93 18.52 4.01
N MET A 284 -44.62 18.35 3.78
CA MET A 284 -44.03 18.43 2.44
C MET A 284 -43.68 17.03 1.93
N GLU A 285 -44.54 16.45 1.08
CA GLU A 285 -44.18 15.26 0.30
C GLU A 285 -43.18 15.66 -0.79
N ARG A 286 -41.89 15.57 -0.48
CA ARG A 286 -40.81 15.84 -1.45
C ARG A 286 -40.44 14.56 -2.19
N LEU A 287 -40.14 14.70 -3.48
CA LEU A 287 -39.82 13.58 -4.37
C LEU A 287 -38.61 12.77 -3.87
N ASP A 288 -37.67 13.37 -3.15
CA ASP A 288 -36.48 12.70 -2.63
C ASP A 288 -36.68 11.99 -1.28
N ASP A 289 -37.81 12.21 -0.61
CA ASP A 289 -38.19 11.50 0.61
C ASP A 289 -39.10 10.29 0.35
N VAL A 290 -39.69 10.20 -0.85
CA VAL A 290 -40.46 9.03 -1.33
C VAL A 290 -39.54 7.80 -1.42
N PRO A 291 -40.02 6.57 -1.12
CA PRO A 291 -39.23 5.35 -1.36
C PRO A 291 -38.72 5.27 -2.81
N PHE A 292 -37.52 4.71 -2.97
CA PHE A 292 -36.90 4.53 -4.28
C PHE A 292 -37.68 3.51 -5.13
N LYS A 293 -37.89 3.84 -6.40
CA LYS A 293 -38.54 2.97 -7.38
C LYS A 293 -37.55 1.88 -7.84
N ALA A 294 -38.07 0.76 -8.33
CA ALA A 294 -37.25 -0.33 -8.87
C ALA A 294 -36.36 0.13 -10.03
N ASP A 295 -36.87 1.01 -10.90
CA ASP A 295 -36.13 1.56 -12.04
C ASP A 295 -34.90 2.38 -11.60
N GLU A 296 -34.99 3.11 -10.48
CA GLU A 296 -33.88 3.90 -9.95
C GLU A 296 -32.76 3.00 -9.45
N ALA A 297 -33.12 1.91 -8.75
CA ALA A 297 -32.16 0.88 -8.34
C ALA A 297 -31.56 0.15 -9.54
N ALA A 298 -32.35 -0.10 -10.59
CA ALA A 298 -31.89 -0.72 -11.83
C ALA A 298 -30.88 0.17 -12.57
N TYR A 299 -31.11 1.49 -12.62
CA TYR A 299 -30.17 2.46 -13.18
C TYR A 299 -28.84 2.48 -12.40
N LEU A 300 -28.88 2.57 -11.07
CA LEU A 300 -27.65 2.54 -10.26
C LEU A 300 -26.91 1.21 -10.40
N GLY A 301 -27.63 0.08 -10.43
CA GLY A 301 -27.04 -1.23 -10.70
C GLY A 301 -26.39 -1.32 -12.08
N HIS A 302 -26.97 -0.69 -13.10
CA HIS A 302 -26.38 -0.60 -14.43
C HIS A 302 -25.08 0.23 -14.43
N LEU A 303 -25.04 1.35 -13.73
CA LEU A 303 -23.81 2.14 -13.57
C LEU A 303 -22.70 1.37 -12.86
N ASP A 304 -23.07 0.67 -11.79
CA ASP A 304 -22.13 -0.16 -11.04
C ASP A 304 -21.56 -1.29 -11.92
N GLY A 305 -22.42 -1.98 -12.66
CA GLY A 305 -21.99 -3.00 -13.63
C GLY A 305 -21.08 -2.44 -14.72
N ARG A 306 -21.33 -1.23 -15.22
CA ARG A 306 -20.47 -0.57 -16.20
C ARG A 306 -19.08 -0.26 -15.62
N GLN A 307 -19.01 0.21 -14.39
CA GLN A 307 -17.72 0.48 -13.75
C GLN A 307 -16.94 -0.79 -13.43
N LEU A 308 -17.63 -1.83 -12.97
CA LEU A 308 -17.03 -3.15 -12.78
C LEU A 308 -16.45 -3.68 -14.09
N ALA A 309 -17.18 -3.56 -15.22
CA ALA A 309 -16.67 -3.98 -16.52
C ALA A 309 -15.43 -3.19 -16.97
N VAL A 310 -15.36 -1.88 -16.68
CA VAL A 310 -14.16 -1.08 -16.97
C VAL A 310 -12.98 -1.52 -16.09
N ALA A 311 -13.22 -1.76 -14.80
CA ALA A 311 -12.18 -2.22 -13.88
C ALA A 311 -11.67 -3.63 -14.24
N GLU A 312 -12.55 -4.52 -14.69
CA GLU A 312 -12.19 -5.85 -15.19
C GLU A 312 -11.33 -5.75 -16.45
N ALA A 313 -11.69 -4.87 -17.40
CA ALA A 313 -10.88 -4.63 -18.60
C ALA A 313 -9.51 -4.01 -18.29
N GLU A 314 -9.44 -3.08 -17.33
CA GLU A 314 -8.15 -2.52 -16.85
C GLU A 314 -7.28 -3.59 -16.17
N LEU A 315 -7.89 -4.49 -15.41
CA LEU A 315 -7.19 -5.60 -14.78
C LEU A 315 -6.66 -6.59 -15.83
N GLU A 316 -7.45 -6.94 -16.83
CA GLU A 316 -7.04 -7.79 -17.95
C GLU A 316 -5.86 -7.17 -18.72
N ALA A 317 -5.92 -5.86 -18.99
CA ALA A 317 -4.83 -5.13 -19.64
C ALA A 317 -3.54 -5.13 -18.78
N ALA A 318 -3.68 -4.97 -17.46
CA ALA A 318 -2.55 -5.02 -16.54
C ALA A 318 -1.94 -6.42 -16.44
N GLU A 319 -2.77 -7.48 -16.46
CA GLU A 319 -2.30 -8.87 -16.48
C GLU A 319 -1.54 -9.18 -17.78
N ALA A 320 -2.03 -8.71 -18.93
CA ALA A 320 -1.32 -8.84 -20.21
C ALA A 320 0.04 -8.12 -20.20
N GLN A 321 0.12 -6.92 -19.62
CA GLN A 321 1.38 -6.20 -19.47
C GLN A 321 2.37 -6.93 -18.55
N LEU A 322 1.87 -7.53 -17.46
CA LEU A 322 2.69 -8.32 -16.55
C LEU A 322 3.22 -9.59 -17.24
N GLU A 323 2.41 -10.25 -18.06
CA GLU A 323 2.85 -11.42 -18.83
C GLU A 323 3.97 -11.04 -19.83
N ILE A 324 3.82 -9.92 -20.52
CA ILE A 324 4.87 -9.39 -21.42
C ILE A 324 6.15 -9.09 -20.64
N ALA A 325 6.04 -8.44 -19.48
CA ALA A 325 7.20 -8.14 -18.64
C ALA A 325 7.88 -9.42 -18.11
N MET A 326 7.11 -10.44 -17.74
CA MET A 326 7.66 -11.74 -17.32
C MET A 326 8.36 -12.47 -18.47
N LYS A 327 7.82 -12.43 -19.68
CA LYS A 327 8.48 -12.99 -20.87
C LYS A 327 9.78 -12.25 -21.16
N ALA A 328 9.77 -10.91 -21.13
CA ALA A 328 10.97 -10.10 -21.32
C ALA A 328 12.04 -10.40 -20.26
N ALA A 329 11.65 -10.60 -19.00
CA ALA A 329 12.57 -10.98 -17.92
C ALA A 329 13.16 -12.39 -18.11
N ALA A 330 12.34 -13.35 -18.56
CA ALA A 330 12.81 -14.69 -18.89
C ALA A 330 13.79 -14.66 -20.08
N ASP A 331 13.45 -13.93 -21.13
CA ASP A 331 14.32 -13.74 -22.30
C ASP A 331 15.65 -13.08 -21.88
N ALA A 332 15.61 -12.06 -21.02
CA ALA A 332 16.82 -11.43 -20.49
C ALA A 332 17.68 -12.41 -19.69
N SER A 333 17.07 -13.26 -18.84
CA SER A 333 17.79 -14.31 -18.09
C SER A 333 18.47 -15.29 -19.04
N THR A 334 17.76 -15.77 -20.07
CA THR A 334 18.34 -16.70 -21.05
C THR A 334 19.47 -16.08 -21.86
N ARG A 335 19.36 -14.78 -22.24
CA ARG A 335 20.45 -14.06 -22.92
C ARG A 335 21.66 -13.90 -22.01
N TYR A 336 21.44 -13.64 -20.72
CA TYR A 336 22.52 -13.56 -19.74
C TYR A 336 23.23 -14.90 -19.59
N GLU A 337 22.48 -16.00 -19.39
CA GLU A 337 23.04 -17.36 -19.31
C GLU A 337 23.84 -17.73 -20.58
N GLN A 338 23.32 -17.39 -21.76
CA GLN A 338 24.03 -17.61 -23.03
C GLN A 338 25.30 -16.77 -23.14
N ALA A 339 25.27 -15.50 -22.71
CA ALA A 339 26.44 -14.62 -22.72
C ALA A 339 27.52 -15.14 -21.76
N VAL A 340 27.13 -15.59 -20.56
CA VAL A 340 28.06 -16.21 -19.60
C VAL A 340 28.64 -17.50 -20.18
N ALA A 341 27.81 -18.39 -20.74
CA ALA A 341 28.29 -19.62 -21.37
C ALA A 341 29.24 -19.36 -22.56
N ALA A 342 28.95 -18.33 -23.37
CA ALA A 342 29.78 -17.94 -24.51
C ALA A 342 31.11 -17.28 -24.09
N SER A 343 31.14 -16.61 -22.93
CA SER A 343 32.34 -15.95 -22.41
C SER A 343 33.45 -16.92 -22.01
N GLY A 344 33.14 -18.22 -21.83
CA GLY A 344 34.11 -19.23 -21.40
C GLY A 344 34.63 -19.04 -19.98
N ILE A 345 34.00 -18.15 -19.19
CA ILE A 345 34.31 -17.95 -17.78
C ILE A 345 33.74 -19.14 -16.99
N ASP A 346 34.60 -19.81 -16.22
CA ASP A 346 34.20 -20.99 -15.44
C ASP A 346 33.22 -20.57 -14.32
N HIS A 347 32.02 -21.15 -14.31
CA HIS A 347 30.96 -20.78 -13.36
C HIS A 347 31.40 -20.93 -11.89
N SER A 348 32.34 -21.85 -11.61
CA SER A 348 32.88 -22.04 -10.27
C SER A 348 33.66 -20.83 -9.75
N THR A 349 34.31 -20.07 -10.64
CA THR A 349 35.02 -18.84 -10.26
C THR A 349 34.09 -17.66 -10.01
N LEU A 350 32.96 -17.58 -10.71
CA LEU A 350 31.97 -16.51 -10.56
C LEU A 350 31.14 -16.67 -9.27
N GLU A 351 30.72 -17.90 -8.95
CA GLU A 351 30.05 -18.20 -7.69
C GLU A 351 30.99 -17.97 -6.49
N GLU A 352 32.28 -18.33 -6.56
CA GLU A 352 33.23 -18.01 -5.49
C GLU A 352 33.44 -16.50 -5.30
N THR A 353 33.46 -15.70 -6.37
CA THR A 353 33.60 -14.24 -6.27
C THR A 353 32.33 -13.55 -5.77
N GLU A 354 31.14 -13.95 -6.23
CA GLU A 354 29.88 -13.36 -5.74
C GLU A 354 29.59 -13.76 -4.29
N GLN A 355 29.92 -15.00 -3.90
CA GLN A 355 29.80 -15.46 -2.53
C GLN A 355 30.84 -14.79 -1.62
N ALA A 356 32.08 -14.61 -2.09
CA ALA A 356 33.13 -13.90 -1.35
C ALA A 356 32.80 -12.41 -1.18
N ASP A 357 32.26 -11.74 -2.20
CA ASP A 357 31.85 -10.33 -2.11
C ASP A 357 30.60 -10.16 -1.23
N PHE A 358 29.66 -11.10 -1.26
CA PHE A 358 28.51 -11.13 -0.36
C PHE A 358 28.95 -11.38 1.10
N ASP A 359 29.87 -12.31 1.34
CA ASP A 359 30.42 -12.59 2.66
C ASP A 359 31.31 -11.44 3.17
N LEU A 360 32.04 -10.73 2.31
CA LEU A 360 32.76 -9.50 2.64
C LEU A 360 31.78 -8.39 3.05
N SER A 361 30.68 -8.21 2.32
CA SER A 361 29.62 -7.25 2.66
C SER A 361 28.94 -7.57 3.99
N VAL A 362 28.71 -8.84 4.31
CA VAL A 362 28.08 -9.26 5.57
C VAL A 362 29.08 -9.12 6.72
N ASN A 363 30.34 -9.51 6.54
CA ASN A 363 31.39 -9.35 7.56
C ASN A 363 31.75 -7.87 7.82
N GLU A 364 31.69 -7.00 6.81
CA GLU A 364 31.81 -5.55 7.01
C GLU A 364 30.60 -4.95 7.71
N ALA A 365 29.38 -5.42 7.40
CA ALA A 365 28.18 -5.02 8.12
C ALA A 365 28.22 -5.47 9.60
N GLU A 366 28.67 -6.69 9.87
CA GLU A 366 28.86 -7.21 11.23
C GLU A 366 30.01 -6.51 11.97
N ARG A 367 31.11 -6.15 11.31
CA ARG A 367 32.16 -5.30 11.91
C ARG A 367 31.67 -3.89 12.19
N PHE A 368 30.89 -3.30 11.29
CA PHE A 368 30.29 -1.98 11.52
C PHE A 368 29.33 -2.01 12.70
N ASP A 369 28.49 -3.05 12.80
CA ASP A 369 27.62 -3.26 13.97
C ASP A 369 28.43 -3.58 15.22
N ALA A 370 29.55 -4.31 15.16
CA ALA A 370 30.40 -4.55 16.34
C ALA A 370 31.11 -3.29 16.83
N GLU A 371 31.60 -2.44 15.92
CA GLU A 371 32.27 -1.17 16.25
C GLU A 371 31.29 -0.10 16.73
N HIS A 372 30.02 -0.14 16.31
CA HIS A 372 29.00 0.86 16.68
C HIS A 372 27.94 0.36 17.70
N SER A 373 27.85 -0.96 17.96
CA SER A 373 27.01 -1.53 19.03
C SER A 373 27.68 -1.50 20.40
N HIS A 374 28.97 -1.18 20.45
CA HIS A 374 29.69 -0.99 21.72
C HIS A 374 29.36 0.32 22.42
N ASP A 375 28.65 1.24 21.74
CA ASP A 375 27.95 2.32 22.42
C ASP A 375 26.65 1.75 23.00
N LYS A 376 26.82 0.85 23.97
CA LYS A 376 25.80 0.49 24.95
C LYS A 376 25.39 1.78 25.64
N PHE A 377 24.44 2.49 25.02
CA PHE A 377 23.55 3.40 25.71
C PHE A 377 22.70 2.50 26.61
N GLU A 378 23.31 1.98 27.67
CA GLU A 378 22.64 1.55 28.88
C GLU A 378 21.90 2.79 29.34
N SER A 379 20.67 2.90 28.84
CA SER A 379 19.67 3.80 29.37
C SER A 379 19.55 3.41 30.83
N HIS A 380 20.34 4.08 31.68
CA HIS A 380 20.04 4.22 33.08
C HIS A 380 18.68 4.91 33.10
N GLY A 381 17.63 4.08 33.06
CA GLY A 381 16.25 4.51 33.04
C GLY A 381 16.13 5.60 34.08
N SER A 382 15.84 6.81 33.63
CA SER A 382 15.72 7.94 34.54
C SER A 382 14.69 7.53 35.58
N LYS A 383 15.12 7.39 36.83
CA LYS A 383 14.34 6.78 37.92
C LYS A 383 13.03 7.53 38.25
N ASN A 384 12.70 8.56 37.47
CA ASN A 384 11.55 9.44 37.62
C ASN A 384 10.56 9.38 36.43
N ALA A 385 10.71 8.43 35.49
CA ALA A 385 9.80 8.30 34.34
C ALA A 385 8.34 7.97 34.73
N GLY A 386 8.08 7.55 35.98
CA GLY A 386 6.72 7.37 36.51
C GLY A 386 6.00 8.67 36.87
N ALA A 387 6.72 9.80 36.99
CA ALA A 387 6.13 11.11 37.36
C ALA A 387 5.81 11.99 36.15
N LEU A 388 6.23 11.62 34.94
CA LEU A 388 5.97 12.38 33.73
C LEU A 388 4.70 11.88 33.03
N PRO A 389 3.85 12.77 32.47
CA PRO A 389 2.68 12.36 31.71
C PRO A 389 3.07 11.43 30.55
N ASP A 390 2.29 10.38 30.31
CA ASP A 390 2.49 9.41 29.21
C ASP A 390 2.77 10.06 27.84
N LYS A 391 2.19 11.24 27.59
CA LYS A 391 2.42 12.01 26.35
C LYS A 391 3.87 12.50 26.20
N VAL A 392 4.52 12.86 27.30
CA VAL A 392 5.92 13.31 27.31
C VAL A 392 6.85 12.12 27.12
N VAL A 393 6.61 11.03 27.86
CA VAL A 393 7.37 9.78 27.73
C VAL A 393 7.22 9.16 26.33
N SER A 394 6.01 9.22 25.75
CA SER A 394 5.77 8.78 24.37
C SER A 394 6.47 9.68 23.34
N ARG A 395 6.54 10.99 23.56
CA ARG A 395 7.24 11.92 22.67
C ARG A 395 8.74 11.67 22.71
N ASP A 396 9.31 11.49 23.90
CA ASP A 396 10.76 11.28 24.05
C ASP A 396 11.17 9.90 23.52
N ARG A 397 10.35 8.86 23.72
CA ARG A 397 10.54 7.56 23.05
C ARG A 397 10.46 7.67 21.53
N TRP A 398 9.54 8.46 21.01
CA TRP A 398 9.41 8.67 19.56
C TRP A 398 10.58 9.48 18.99
N LEU A 399 11.04 10.52 19.67
CA LEU A 399 12.22 11.30 19.28
C LEU A 399 13.49 10.46 19.32
N ALA A 400 13.65 9.62 20.36
CA ALA A 400 14.76 8.68 20.45
C ALA A 400 14.74 7.67 19.29
N ALA A 401 13.58 7.05 19.01
CA ALA A 401 13.42 6.12 17.89
C ALA A 401 13.61 6.78 16.51
N ARG A 402 13.25 8.05 16.37
CA ARG A 402 13.47 8.79 15.13
C ARG A 402 14.95 9.13 14.91
N SER A 403 15.68 9.43 15.98
CA SER A 403 17.12 9.67 15.91
C SER A 403 17.92 8.42 15.49
N THR A 404 17.43 7.23 15.84
CA THR A 404 18.04 5.96 15.42
C THR A 404 17.65 5.64 13.98
N GLU A 405 16.40 5.91 13.58
CA GLU A 405 15.96 5.74 12.19
C GLU A 405 16.70 6.68 11.22
N GLU A 406 16.91 7.95 11.60
CA GLU A 406 17.66 8.92 10.79
C GLU A 406 19.13 8.50 10.62
N ARG A 407 19.77 8.02 11.69
CA ARG A 407 21.13 7.45 11.62
C ARG A 407 21.19 6.21 10.72
N ALA A 408 20.21 5.32 10.78
CA ALA A 408 20.15 4.15 9.91
C ALA A 408 20.01 4.54 8.42
N ARG A 409 19.20 5.56 8.11
CA ARG A 409 19.07 6.07 6.73
C ARG A 409 20.37 6.73 6.25
N GLU A 410 21.05 7.48 7.11
CA GLU A 410 22.35 8.08 6.77
C GLU A 410 23.43 7.02 6.55
N ALA A 411 23.47 5.96 7.38
CA ALA A 411 24.37 4.83 7.20
C ALA A 411 24.11 4.12 5.86
N GLN A 412 22.85 3.85 5.52
CA GLN A 412 22.48 3.25 4.24
C GLN A 412 22.85 4.14 3.04
N LYS A 413 22.73 5.47 3.19
CA LYS A 413 23.16 6.43 2.17
C LYS A 413 24.68 6.39 1.99
N LYS A 414 25.45 6.40 3.09
CA LYS A 414 26.91 6.28 3.04
C LYS A 414 27.36 4.97 2.42
N ALA A 415 26.74 3.84 2.76
CA ALA A 415 27.05 2.54 2.15
C ALA A 415 26.87 2.56 0.63
N ARG A 416 25.79 3.20 0.13
CA ARG A 416 25.58 3.38 -1.31
C ARG A 416 26.61 4.30 -1.95
N ASP A 417 26.98 5.38 -1.27
CA ASP A 417 27.99 6.32 -1.78
C ASP A 417 29.38 5.66 -1.84
N VAL A 418 29.74 4.82 -0.85
CA VAL A 418 30.96 4.01 -0.85
C VAL A 418 30.93 2.97 -1.98
N GLY A 419 29.81 2.28 -2.18
CA GLY A 419 29.68 1.34 -3.31
C GLY A 419 29.85 2.04 -4.67
N ARG A 420 29.37 3.28 -4.80
CA ARG A 420 29.57 4.10 -6.02
C ARG A 420 31.01 4.56 -6.20
N THR A 421 31.73 4.89 -5.13
CA THR A 421 33.15 5.25 -5.24
C THR A 421 33.98 4.02 -5.59
N HIS A 422 33.73 2.88 -4.94
CA HIS A 422 34.42 1.62 -5.26
C HIS A 422 34.20 1.20 -6.71
N ALA A 423 32.97 1.30 -7.24
CA ALA A 423 32.69 1.02 -8.64
C ALA A 423 33.41 1.98 -9.61
N ARG A 424 33.62 3.25 -9.22
CA ARG A 424 34.41 4.20 -10.02
C ARG A 424 35.89 3.87 -9.97
N ASP A 425 36.42 3.56 -8.79
CA ASP A 425 37.83 3.23 -8.60
C ASP A 425 38.17 1.93 -9.35
N ALA A 426 37.33 0.91 -9.27
CA ALA A 426 37.45 -0.32 -10.07
C ALA A 426 37.42 -0.04 -11.59
N LYS A 427 36.59 0.91 -12.03
CA LYS A 427 36.55 1.33 -13.44
C LYS A 427 37.85 2.04 -13.87
N VAL A 428 38.46 2.83 -12.99
CA VAL A 428 39.74 3.49 -13.24
C VAL A 428 40.88 2.48 -13.28
N GLU A 429 40.94 1.56 -12.31
CA GLU A 429 41.95 0.49 -12.29
C GLU A 429 41.87 -0.40 -13.55
N ALA A 430 40.66 -0.79 -13.97
CA ALA A 430 40.46 -1.55 -15.20
C ALA A 430 40.95 -0.78 -16.45
N ALA A 431 40.77 0.54 -16.48
CA ALA A 431 41.25 1.39 -17.57
C ALA A 431 42.79 1.49 -17.57
N GLU A 432 43.43 1.59 -16.40
CA GLU A 432 44.89 1.67 -16.27
C GLU A 432 45.60 0.37 -16.67
N VAL A 433 45.02 -0.80 -16.37
CA VAL A 433 45.56 -2.11 -16.78
C VAL A 433 45.44 -2.34 -18.31
N SER A 434 44.52 -1.64 -18.98
CA SER A 434 44.29 -1.76 -20.42
C SER A 434 45.22 -0.91 -21.31
N VAL A 435 46.10 -0.09 -20.73
CA VAL A 435 47.09 0.69 -21.48
C VAL A 435 48.40 -0.10 -21.56
N PRO A 436 48.73 -0.76 -22.70
CA PRO A 436 50.01 -1.43 -22.85
C PRO A 436 51.14 -0.40 -22.77
N ALA A 437 52.12 -0.67 -21.91
CA ALA A 437 53.33 0.14 -21.79
C ALA A 437 54.03 0.23 -23.16
N ALA A 438 54.13 1.46 -23.69
CA ALA A 438 54.90 1.79 -24.88
C ALA A 438 56.39 1.94 -24.57
#